data_AF-E8R9Q1-F1
#
_entry.id   AF-E8R9Q1-F1
#
_cell.length_a   1.000
_cell.length_b   1.000
_cell.length_c   1.000
_cell.angle_alpha   90.00
_cell.angle_beta   90.00
_cell.angle_gamma   90.00
#
_symmetry.space_group_name_H-M   'P 1'
#
loop_
_entity.id
_entity.type
_entity.pdbx_description
1 polymer ?
#
loop_
_entity_poly.entity_id
_entity_poly.type
_entity_poly.pdbx_seq_one_letter_code
_entity_poly.pdbx_strand_id
1 'polypeptide(L)'
;MWVYDELYSCPLVVILGSFTHRGHTGWVTLPLLNYRVALLRKNGEWRVVSNIDWERGYVRSMEACRSIAGEAVEGFNVELDLAVHTSFYGGIGSYILGETGLRPLSIDIVNTRVFKFYFKPREGDPRKPPEGNIGDWLLLQAALREGWVKPVAETCRALGSIRDGVCVVEADIGDIAIATSMIQLDGWLRVTPDNSPLRHVVAVERIS
;
A
#
# COMPACT_ATOMS: atom_id res chain seq x y z
N MET A 1 11.47 -0.66 31.89
CA MET A 1 11.27 -0.26 30.48
C MET A 1 11.51 -1.47 29.60
N TRP A 2 10.53 -1.93 28.82
CA TRP A 2 10.71 -3.03 27.86
C TRP A 2 11.32 -2.45 26.58
N VAL A 3 12.52 -2.88 26.23
CA VAL A 3 13.26 -2.46 25.03
C VAL A 3 13.36 -3.70 24.15
N TYR A 4 12.95 -3.58 22.89
CA TYR A 4 13.02 -4.66 21.90
C TYR A 4 14.41 -4.74 21.28
N ASP A 5 14.76 -5.93 20.82
CA ASP A 5 15.99 -6.22 20.07
C ASP A 5 15.75 -6.07 18.56
N GLU A 6 14.53 -6.40 18.07
CA GLU A 6 14.15 -6.28 16.66
C GLU A 6 12.77 -5.60 16.52
N LEU A 7 12.62 -4.78 15.47
CA LEU A 7 11.36 -4.15 15.07
C LEU A 7 11.13 -4.36 13.57
N TYR A 8 9.97 -4.93 13.25
CA TYR A 8 9.42 -5.00 11.90
C TYR A 8 8.14 -4.17 11.86
N SER A 9 8.05 -3.18 10.99
CA SER A 9 6.88 -2.28 10.93
C SER A 9 6.35 -2.15 9.50
N CYS A 10 5.24 -2.82 9.23
CA CYS A 10 4.67 -2.94 7.88
C CYS A 10 3.46 -2.03 7.72
N PRO A 11 3.40 -1.23 6.64
CA PRO A 11 2.21 -0.49 6.29
C PRO A 11 1.09 -1.40 5.79
N LEU A 12 -0.14 -0.93 5.89
CA LEU A 12 -1.25 -1.51 5.15
C LEU A 12 -1.06 -1.26 3.67
N VAL A 13 -1.03 -2.32 2.88
CA VAL A 13 -0.94 -2.25 1.42
C VAL A 13 -2.32 -2.43 0.80
N VAL A 14 -2.72 -1.43 0.02
CA VAL A 14 -3.96 -1.43 -0.76
C VAL A 14 -3.63 -1.75 -2.21
N ILE A 15 -4.40 -2.63 -2.85
CA ILE A 15 -4.26 -2.95 -4.27
C ILE A 15 -5.24 -2.03 -5.02
N LEU A 16 -4.70 -0.98 -5.64
CA LEU A 16 -5.48 0.03 -6.35
C LEU A 16 -6.17 -0.51 -7.60
N GLY A 17 -5.57 -1.50 -8.25
CA GLY A 17 -6.01 -1.95 -9.56
C GLY A 17 -5.19 -3.11 -10.10
N SER A 18 -5.64 -3.65 -11.22
CA SER A 18 -4.92 -4.63 -12.02
C SER A 18 -4.81 -4.18 -13.48
N PHE A 19 -3.96 -4.87 -14.23
CA PHE A 19 -3.87 -4.73 -15.67
C PHE A 19 -3.43 -6.04 -16.31
N THR A 20 -3.87 -6.27 -17.54
CA THR A 20 -3.34 -7.34 -18.39
C THR A 20 -2.64 -6.73 -19.59
N HIS A 21 -1.35 -7.05 -19.79
CA HIS A 21 -0.60 -6.57 -20.96
C HIS A 21 0.20 -7.70 -21.59
N ARG A 22 -0.10 -7.99 -22.88
CA ARG A 22 0.60 -9.03 -23.67
C ARG A 22 0.67 -10.40 -22.96
N GLY A 23 -0.41 -10.79 -22.28
CA GLY A 23 -0.50 -12.07 -21.56
C GLY A 23 0.08 -12.06 -20.13
N HIS A 24 0.65 -10.94 -19.68
CA HIS A 24 1.08 -10.78 -18.29
C HIS A 24 0.03 -10.06 -17.46
N THR A 25 -0.31 -10.63 -16.31
CA THR A 25 -1.14 -9.99 -15.29
C THR A 25 -0.26 -9.17 -14.35
N GLY A 26 -0.72 -7.97 -14.02
CA GLY A 26 -0.07 -7.09 -13.06
C GLY A 26 -1.05 -6.36 -12.16
N TRP A 27 -0.50 -5.73 -11.12
CA TRP A 27 -1.23 -5.01 -10.08
C TRP A 27 -0.53 -3.70 -9.74
N VAL A 28 -1.33 -2.74 -9.30
CA VAL A 28 -0.86 -1.47 -8.77
C VAL A 28 -1.17 -1.38 -7.29
N THR A 29 -0.20 -1.03 -6.48
CA THR A 29 -0.34 -0.97 -5.01
C THR A 29 0.01 0.40 -4.46
N LEU A 30 -0.55 0.69 -3.28
CA LEU A 30 -0.24 1.87 -2.49
C LEU A 30 -0.15 1.48 -1.01
N PRO A 31 1.03 1.60 -0.37
CA PRO A 31 1.18 1.44 1.07
C PRO A 31 0.70 2.70 1.79
N LEU A 32 -0.02 2.52 2.89
CA LEU A 32 -0.56 3.60 3.71
C LEU A 32 0.24 3.72 5.00
N LEU A 33 0.97 4.82 5.17
CA LEU A 33 1.84 5.08 6.32
C LEU A 33 1.07 5.06 7.65
N ASN A 34 -0.17 5.54 7.62
CA ASN A 34 -1.00 5.72 8.81
C ASN A 34 -1.51 4.40 9.40
N TYR A 35 -1.52 3.31 8.65
CA TYR A 35 -2.03 2.02 9.09
C TYR A 35 -0.90 1.02 9.13
N ARG A 36 -0.57 0.50 10.31
CA ARG A 36 0.61 -0.31 10.51
C ARG A 36 0.39 -1.43 11.50
N VAL A 37 1.08 -2.53 11.22
CA VAL A 37 1.39 -3.58 12.19
C VAL A 37 2.89 -3.48 12.51
N ALA A 38 3.21 -3.56 13.79
CA ALA A 38 4.58 -3.64 14.28
C ALA A 38 4.78 -4.93 15.08
N LEU A 39 5.79 -5.71 14.69
CA LEU A 39 6.30 -6.85 15.44
C LEU A 39 7.55 -6.42 16.18
N LEU A 40 7.51 -6.51 17.50
CA LEU A 40 8.60 -6.19 18.40
C LEU A 40 9.11 -7.50 19.00
N ARG A 41 10.39 -7.82 18.81
CA ARG A 41 11.00 -9.02 19.37
C ARG A 41 11.89 -8.68 20.55
N LYS A 42 11.84 -9.48 21.61
CA LYS A 42 12.80 -9.40 22.72
C LYS A 42 13.03 -10.79 23.31
N ASN A 43 14.28 -11.22 23.42
CA ASN A 43 14.62 -12.54 24.01
C ASN A 43 13.79 -13.71 23.45
N GLY A 44 13.46 -13.68 22.15
CA GLY A 44 12.62 -14.69 21.50
C GLY A 44 11.10 -14.53 21.68
N GLU A 45 10.63 -13.60 22.51
CA GLU A 45 9.21 -13.27 22.66
C GLU A 45 8.78 -12.19 21.67
N TRP A 46 7.61 -12.37 21.07
CA TRP A 46 7.00 -11.41 20.16
C TRP A 46 5.90 -10.60 20.84
N ARG A 47 5.93 -9.29 20.61
CA ARG A 47 4.83 -8.38 20.92
C ARG A 47 4.34 -7.73 19.64
N VAL A 48 3.03 -7.79 19.41
CA VAL A 48 2.35 -7.14 18.30
C VAL A 48 1.78 -5.80 18.77
N VAL A 49 1.95 -4.75 17.96
CA VAL A 49 1.24 -3.48 18.10
C VAL A 49 0.62 -3.13 16.76
N SER A 50 -0.66 -2.77 16.75
CA SER A 50 -1.39 -2.38 15.53
C SER A 50 -2.28 -1.18 15.82
N ASN A 51 -2.46 -0.33 14.82
CA ASN A 51 -3.50 0.70 14.81
C ASN A 51 -4.55 0.48 13.72
N ILE A 52 -4.58 -0.73 13.15
CA ILE A 52 -5.62 -1.20 12.25
C ILE A 52 -6.63 -1.96 13.11
N ASP A 53 -7.86 -1.45 13.17
CA ASP A 53 -8.94 -1.94 14.03
C ASP A 53 -9.98 -2.81 13.28
N TRP A 54 -9.80 -3.04 11.97
CA TRP A 54 -10.60 -3.98 11.19
C TRP A 54 -9.79 -5.21 10.76
N GLU A 55 -10.44 -6.37 10.80
CA GLU A 55 -9.83 -7.70 10.64
C GLU A 55 -9.00 -7.83 9.35
N ARG A 56 -9.57 -7.49 8.20
CA ARG A 56 -8.89 -7.73 6.91
C ARG A 56 -7.59 -6.94 6.76
N GLY A 57 -7.62 -5.65 7.11
CA GLY A 57 -6.43 -4.80 7.02
C GLY A 57 -5.35 -5.27 7.99
N TYR A 58 -5.77 -5.69 9.19
CA TYR A 58 -4.89 -6.25 10.21
C TYR A 58 -4.25 -7.55 9.73
N VAL A 59 -5.02 -8.51 9.22
CA VAL A 59 -4.54 -9.81 8.74
C VAL A 59 -3.51 -9.63 7.62
N ARG A 60 -3.83 -8.86 6.57
CA ARG A 60 -2.90 -8.60 5.46
C ARG A 60 -1.58 -7.99 5.94
N SER A 61 -1.65 -6.98 6.78
CA SER A 61 -0.46 -6.28 7.29
C SER A 61 0.35 -7.17 8.22
N MET A 62 -0.32 -7.99 9.03
CA MET A 62 0.28 -8.96 9.94
C MET A 62 1.03 -10.06 9.18
N GLU A 63 0.40 -10.69 8.19
CA GLU A 63 1.00 -11.75 7.39
C GLU A 63 2.22 -11.24 6.63
N ALA A 64 2.12 -10.05 6.03
CA ALA A 64 3.28 -9.41 5.39
C ALA A 64 4.41 -9.19 6.40
N CYS A 65 4.09 -8.72 7.61
CA CYS A 65 5.08 -8.52 8.66
C CYS A 65 5.73 -9.80 9.17
N ARG A 66 4.97 -10.87 9.34
CA ARG A 66 5.48 -12.19 9.72
C ARG A 66 6.39 -12.77 8.64
N SER A 67 5.96 -12.69 7.38
CA SER A 67 6.77 -13.11 6.23
C SER A 67 8.11 -12.36 6.18
N ILE A 68 8.11 -11.04 6.37
CA ILE A 68 9.33 -10.22 6.44
C ILE A 68 10.21 -10.59 7.65
N ALA A 69 9.60 -10.94 8.79
CA ALA A 69 10.31 -11.40 9.98
C ALA A 69 10.90 -12.83 9.84
N GLY A 70 10.69 -13.48 8.69
CA GLY A 70 11.19 -14.83 8.42
C GLY A 70 10.32 -15.94 9.03
N GLU A 71 9.12 -15.63 9.51
CA GLU A 71 8.14 -16.65 9.85
C GLU A 71 7.56 -17.26 8.56
N ALA A 72 7.47 -18.58 8.52
CA ALA A 72 6.88 -19.28 7.38
C ALA A 72 5.39 -18.92 7.27
N VAL A 73 4.99 -18.39 6.11
CA VAL A 73 3.58 -18.21 5.75
C VAL A 73 3.28 -19.20 4.63
N GLU A 74 2.24 -20.02 4.80
CA GLU A 74 1.95 -21.13 3.90
C GLU A 74 1.27 -20.68 2.60
N GLY A 75 1.69 -21.26 1.48
CA GLY A 75 1.02 -21.14 0.18
C GLY A 75 1.41 -19.90 -0.64
N PHE A 76 1.25 -20.02 -1.96
CA PHE A 76 1.37 -18.88 -2.86
C PHE A 76 0.16 -17.97 -2.72
N ASN A 77 0.39 -16.70 -2.38
CA ASN A 77 -0.65 -15.70 -2.26
C ASN A 77 -0.17 -14.37 -2.88
N VAL A 78 -0.75 -14.01 -4.04
CA VAL A 78 -0.40 -12.78 -4.76
C VAL A 78 -0.59 -11.53 -3.91
N GLU A 79 -1.62 -11.48 -3.06
CA GLU A 79 -1.88 -10.31 -2.23
C GLU A 79 -0.83 -10.15 -1.14
N LEU A 80 -0.38 -11.27 -0.57
CA LEU A 80 0.71 -11.28 0.40
C LEU A 80 2.03 -10.88 -0.26
N ASP A 81 2.36 -11.45 -1.41
CA ASP A 81 3.57 -11.11 -2.16
C ASP A 81 3.59 -9.62 -2.52
N LEU A 82 2.47 -9.08 -3.00
CA LEU A 82 2.30 -7.65 -3.24
C LEU A 82 2.51 -6.83 -1.97
N ALA A 83 1.91 -7.23 -0.84
CA ALA A 83 2.06 -6.53 0.42
C ALA A 83 3.51 -6.54 0.94
N VAL A 84 4.19 -7.68 0.83
CA VAL A 84 5.60 -7.84 1.18
C VAL A 84 6.47 -6.95 0.29
N HIS A 85 6.40 -7.13 -1.03
CA HIS A 85 7.19 -6.33 -1.98
C HIS A 85 6.93 -4.83 -1.84
N THR A 86 5.67 -4.41 -1.70
CA THR A 86 5.33 -3.00 -1.53
C THR A 86 5.88 -2.44 -0.21
N SER A 87 5.89 -3.22 0.86
CA SER A 87 6.52 -2.84 2.14
C SER A 87 8.04 -2.62 1.99
N PHE A 88 8.68 -3.35 1.06
CA PHE A 88 10.10 -3.17 0.76
C PHE A 88 10.40 -1.88 -0.02
N TYR A 89 9.53 -1.51 -0.96
CA TYR A 89 9.82 -0.43 -1.91
C TYR A 89 9.20 0.93 -1.56
N GLY A 90 8.08 0.94 -0.83
CA GLY A 90 7.30 2.15 -0.62
C GLY A 90 6.76 2.76 -1.92
N GLY A 91 6.15 3.93 -1.81
CA GLY A 91 5.60 4.66 -2.95
C GLY A 91 4.43 3.93 -3.62
N ILE A 92 3.96 4.45 -4.75
CA ILE A 92 3.02 3.74 -5.61
C ILE A 92 3.82 2.78 -6.51
N GLY A 93 3.42 1.50 -6.55
CA GLY A 93 4.15 0.47 -7.28
C GLY A 93 3.30 -0.28 -8.28
N SER A 94 3.83 -0.54 -9.47
CA SER A 94 3.32 -1.52 -10.44
C SER A 94 4.13 -2.80 -10.38
N TYR A 95 3.46 -3.95 -10.35
CA TYR A 95 4.08 -5.26 -10.30
C TYR A 95 3.47 -6.18 -11.35
N ILE A 96 4.26 -7.10 -11.89
CA ILE A 96 3.82 -8.12 -12.85
C ILE A 96 4.10 -9.52 -12.30
N LEU A 97 3.21 -10.47 -12.59
CA LEU A 97 3.47 -11.89 -12.34
C LEU A 97 4.23 -12.48 -13.52
N GLY A 98 5.50 -12.85 -13.27
CA GLY A 98 6.29 -13.66 -14.19
C GLY A 98 6.27 -15.13 -13.80
N GLU A 99 6.96 -15.96 -14.58
CA GLU A 99 7.07 -17.41 -14.34
C GLU A 99 7.67 -17.74 -12.96
N THR A 100 8.61 -16.90 -12.50
CA THR A 100 9.33 -17.07 -11.23
C THR A 100 8.76 -16.20 -10.09
N GLY A 101 7.51 -15.76 -10.23
CA GLY A 101 6.82 -14.92 -9.24
C GLY A 101 6.74 -13.43 -9.58
N LEU A 102 6.36 -12.64 -8.58
CA LEU A 102 6.08 -11.22 -8.72
C LEU A 102 7.36 -10.40 -8.98
N ARG A 103 7.31 -9.42 -9.89
CA ARG A 103 8.44 -8.51 -10.19
C ARG A 103 7.97 -7.06 -10.24
N PRO A 104 8.72 -6.12 -9.65
CA PRO A 104 8.40 -4.70 -9.80
C PRO A 104 8.63 -4.27 -11.26
N LEU A 105 7.68 -3.51 -11.78
CA LEU A 105 7.74 -2.88 -13.10
C LEU A 105 8.05 -1.39 -12.99
N SER A 106 7.38 -0.70 -12.07
CA SER A 106 7.60 0.72 -11.78
C SER A 106 7.35 0.97 -10.29
N ILE A 107 8.14 1.86 -9.69
CA ILE A 107 8.01 2.28 -8.30
C ILE A 107 8.26 3.78 -8.27
N ASP A 108 7.29 4.55 -7.79
CA ASP A 108 7.37 6.00 -7.74
C ASP A 108 6.99 6.54 -6.36
N ILE A 109 7.77 7.49 -5.86
CA ILE A 109 7.36 8.26 -4.68
C ILE A 109 6.16 9.14 -5.03
N VAL A 110 5.26 9.35 -4.07
CA VAL A 110 4.06 10.17 -4.25
C VAL A 110 4.28 11.57 -3.70
N ASN A 111 3.97 12.61 -4.46
CA ASN A 111 4.06 13.99 -4.00
C ASN A 111 2.92 14.35 -3.04
N THR A 112 3.14 14.12 -1.75
CA THR A 112 2.17 14.43 -0.68
C THR A 112 2.06 15.92 -0.34
N ARG A 113 2.91 16.78 -0.93
CA ARG A 113 2.78 18.24 -0.82
C ARG A 113 1.66 18.75 -1.71
N VAL A 114 1.58 18.26 -2.95
CA VAL A 114 0.51 18.61 -3.89
C VAL A 114 -0.75 17.81 -3.58
N PHE A 115 -0.65 16.49 -3.52
CA PHE A 115 -1.81 15.62 -3.36
C PHE A 115 -2.09 15.27 -1.89
N LYS A 116 -3.36 15.10 -1.56
CA LYS A 116 -3.87 14.68 -0.25
C LYS A 116 -4.69 13.41 -0.45
N PHE A 117 -4.39 12.40 0.36
CA PHE A 117 -4.98 11.08 0.24
C PHE A 117 -5.94 10.83 1.40
N TYR A 118 -7.03 10.15 1.08
CA TYR A 118 -7.99 9.69 2.05
C TYR A 118 -8.32 8.24 1.74
N PHE A 119 -8.55 7.46 2.78
CA PHE A 119 -8.92 6.06 2.68
C PHE A 119 -10.24 5.84 3.40
N LYS A 120 -11.14 5.12 2.75
CA LYS A 120 -12.36 4.62 3.37
C LYS A 120 -12.31 3.10 3.37
N PRO A 121 -12.04 2.46 4.53
CA PRO A 121 -12.07 1.01 4.61
C PRO A 121 -13.47 0.50 4.24
N ARG A 122 -13.51 -0.67 3.62
CA ARG A 122 -14.77 -1.35 3.30
C ARG A 122 -14.90 -2.62 4.11
N GLU A 123 -16.04 -2.79 4.77
CA GLU A 123 -16.43 -4.04 5.39
C GLU A 123 -17.11 -4.97 4.36
N GLY A 124 -16.97 -6.29 4.51
CA GLY A 124 -17.52 -7.30 3.60
C GLY A 124 -16.50 -7.87 2.62
N ASP A 125 -16.94 -8.63 1.61
CA ASP A 125 -16.04 -9.41 0.73
C ASP A 125 -15.04 -8.56 -0.07
N PRO A 126 -13.83 -9.09 -0.37
CA PRO A 126 -12.85 -8.36 -1.17
C PRO A 126 -13.44 -8.11 -2.55
N ARG A 127 -13.31 -6.88 -3.04
CA ARG A 127 -13.59 -6.65 -4.45
C ARG A 127 -12.36 -7.04 -5.25
N LYS A 128 -12.60 -7.61 -6.43
CA LYS A 128 -11.55 -7.64 -7.45
C LYS A 128 -11.14 -6.18 -7.71
N PRO A 129 -9.84 -5.87 -7.64
CA PRO A 129 -9.37 -4.53 -7.96
C PRO A 129 -9.75 -4.21 -9.42
N PRO A 130 -10.03 -2.93 -9.74
CA PRO A 130 -10.45 -2.52 -11.06
C PRO A 130 -9.35 -2.83 -12.08
N GLU A 131 -9.73 -3.45 -13.20
CA GLU A 131 -8.82 -3.67 -14.31
C GLU A 131 -8.75 -2.39 -15.16
N GLY A 132 -7.53 -1.92 -15.42
CA GLY A 132 -7.27 -0.70 -16.18
C GLY A 132 -6.16 -0.88 -17.21
N ASN A 133 -6.02 0.12 -18.09
CA ASN A 133 -4.91 0.16 -19.04
C ASN A 133 -3.59 0.43 -18.29
N ILE A 134 -2.54 -0.33 -18.62
CA ILE A 134 -1.21 -0.13 -18.03
C ILE A 134 -0.67 1.30 -18.25
N GLY A 135 -0.94 1.91 -19.40
CA GLY A 135 -0.55 3.28 -19.71
C GLY A 135 -1.19 4.31 -18.77
N ASP A 136 -2.46 4.12 -18.43
CA ASP A 136 -3.16 5.01 -17.48
C ASP A 136 -2.60 4.85 -16.06
N TRP A 137 -2.27 3.61 -15.66
CA TRP A 137 -1.63 3.35 -14.37
C TRP A 137 -0.24 3.99 -14.27
N LEU A 138 0.61 3.82 -15.29
CA LEU A 138 1.94 4.41 -15.32
C LEU A 138 1.89 5.94 -15.39
N LEU A 139 0.95 6.50 -16.16
CA LEU A 139 0.74 7.95 -16.21
C LEU A 139 0.24 8.49 -14.86
N LEU A 140 -0.64 7.77 -14.16
CA LEU A 140 -1.08 8.15 -12.82
C LEU A 140 0.11 8.17 -11.84
N GLN A 141 0.98 7.16 -11.87
CA GLN A 141 2.18 7.11 -11.01
C GLN A 141 3.10 8.30 -11.27
N ALA A 142 3.47 8.52 -12.53
CA ALA A 142 4.32 9.64 -12.92
C ALA A 142 3.68 10.99 -12.53
N ALA A 143 2.38 11.17 -12.76
CA ALA A 143 1.67 12.40 -12.41
C ALA A 143 1.63 12.64 -10.90
N LEU A 144 1.41 11.60 -10.10
CA LEU A 144 1.44 11.67 -8.64
C LEU A 144 2.84 12.02 -8.11
N ARG A 145 3.90 11.52 -8.74
CA ARG A 145 5.29 11.88 -8.41
C ARG A 145 5.63 13.33 -8.73
N GLU A 146 5.29 13.76 -9.94
CA GLU A 146 5.67 15.09 -10.44
C GLU A 146 4.75 16.22 -9.95
N GLY A 147 3.58 15.89 -9.37
CA GLY A 147 2.61 16.90 -8.93
C GLY A 147 1.68 17.38 -10.06
N TRP A 148 1.48 16.59 -11.11
CA TRP A 148 0.70 17.00 -12.28
C TRP A 148 -0.81 16.78 -12.07
N VAL A 149 -1.52 17.85 -11.72
CA VAL A 149 -2.96 17.79 -11.40
C VAL A 149 -3.82 17.32 -12.58
N LYS A 150 -3.59 17.87 -13.79
CA LYS A 150 -4.42 17.55 -14.97
C LYS A 150 -4.29 16.08 -15.38
N PRO A 151 -3.08 15.50 -15.54
CA PRO A 151 -2.92 14.08 -15.79
C PRO A 151 -3.54 13.17 -14.71
N VAL A 152 -3.44 13.52 -13.41
CA VAL A 152 -4.14 12.75 -12.35
C VAL A 152 -5.65 12.75 -12.57
N ALA A 153 -6.25 13.88 -12.94
CA ALA A 153 -7.67 13.93 -13.23
C ALA A 153 -8.03 13.12 -14.48
N GLU A 154 -7.20 13.14 -15.53
CA GLU A 154 -7.44 12.37 -16.75
C GLU A 154 -7.38 10.86 -16.50
N THR A 155 -6.32 10.36 -15.87
CA THR A 155 -6.18 8.93 -15.56
C THR A 155 -7.23 8.46 -14.57
N CYS A 156 -7.63 9.31 -13.61
CA CYS A 156 -8.68 8.94 -12.67
C CYS A 156 -10.05 8.77 -13.31
N ARG A 157 -10.38 9.49 -14.39
CA ARG A 157 -11.62 9.21 -15.15
C ARG A 157 -11.60 7.85 -15.83
N ALA A 158 -10.43 7.36 -16.20
CA ALA A 158 -10.26 6.05 -16.83
C ALA A 158 -10.24 4.90 -15.81
N LEU A 159 -9.57 5.12 -14.67
CA LEU A 159 -9.29 4.08 -13.67
C LEU A 159 -10.27 4.07 -12.49
N GLY A 160 -11.08 5.12 -12.33
CA GLY A 160 -11.97 5.30 -11.20
C GLY A 160 -13.08 6.30 -11.52
N SER A 161 -13.26 7.30 -10.65
CA SER A 161 -14.25 8.36 -10.87
C SER A 161 -13.77 9.72 -10.36
N ILE A 162 -14.34 10.80 -10.89
CA ILE A 162 -14.21 12.14 -10.31
C ILE A 162 -15.55 12.55 -9.73
N ARG A 163 -15.55 12.93 -8.44
CA ARG A 163 -16.72 13.45 -7.71
C ARG A 163 -16.32 14.77 -7.08
N ASP A 164 -16.98 15.86 -7.46
CA ASP A 164 -16.70 17.21 -6.93
C ASP A 164 -15.22 17.61 -6.98
N GLY A 165 -14.53 17.23 -8.06
CA GLY A 165 -13.09 17.51 -8.26
C GLY A 165 -12.14 16.59 -7.47
N VAL A 166 -12.66 15.60 -6.75
CA VAL A 166 -11.90 14.58 -6.05
C VAL A 166 -11.82 13.32 -6.90
N CYS A 167 -10.61 12.82 -7.12
CA CYS A 167 -10.40 11.53 -7.74
C CYS A 167 -10.69 10.42 -6.73
N VAL A 168 -11.47 9.41 -7.11
CA VAL A 168 -11.76 8.24 -6.28
C VAL A 168 -11.43 6.98 -7.07
N VAL A 169 -10.54 6.16 -6.53
CA VAL A 169 -10.16 4.83 -7.03
C VAL A 169 -10.75 3.78 -6.09
N GLU A 170 -11.58 2.90 -6.63
CA GLU A 170 -12.14 1.78 -5.87
C GLU A 170 -11.10 0.68 -5.76
N ALA A 171 -10.47 0.52 -4.60
CA ALA A 171 -9.46 -0.50 -4.40
C ALA A 171 -10.05 -1.78 -3.78
N ASP A 172 -9.20 -2.80 -3.60
CA ASP A 172 -9.60 -4.14 -3.16
C ASP A 172 -10.22 -4.18 -1.75
N ILE A 173 -9.64 -3.46 -0.78
CA ILE A 173 -10.04 -3.45 0.63
C ILE A 173 -10.65 -2.11 1.11
N GLY A 174 -10.90 -1.20 0.18
CA GLY A 174 -11.47 0.11 0.48
C GLY A 174 -11.31 1.07 -0.69
N ASP A 175 -11.75 2.31 -0.52
CA ASP A 175 -11.64 3.32 -1.56
C ASP A 175 -10.52 4.31 -1.21
N ILE A 176 -9.79 4.76 -2.25
CA ILE A 176 -8.75 5.78 -2.14
C ILE A 176 -9.23 7.05 -2.83
N ALA A 177 -9.28 8.15 -2.10
CA ALA A 177 -9.57 9.47 -2.65
C ALA A 177 -8.29 10.30 -2.72
N ILE A 178 -8.12 11.03 -3.83
CA ILE A 178 -6.99 11.89 -4.12
C ILE A 178 -7.51 13.29 -4.40
N ALA A 179 -7.10 14.26 -3.58
CA ALA A 179 -7.46 15.66 -3.71
C ALA A 179 -6.21 16.53 -3.80
N THR A 180 -6.35 17.76 -4.32
CA THR A 180 -5.25 18.76 -4.37
C THR A 180 -5.26 19.71 -3.17
N SER A 181 -6.27 19.60 -2.31
CA SER A 181 -6.42 20.40 -1.10
C SER A 181 -6.95 19.57 0.07
N MET A 182 -6.88 20.13 1.26
CA MET A 182 -7.47 19.52 2.45
C MET A 182 -8.99 19.66 2.37
N ILE A 183 -9.70 18.55 2.46
CA ILE A 183 -11.16 18.48 2.37
C ILE A 183 -11.69 17.57 3.48
N GLN A 184 -12.94 17.80 3.86
CA GLN A 184 -13.66 16.93 4.78
C GLN A 184 -14.53 15.98 3.96
N LEU A 185 -14.32 14.68 4.15
CA LEU A 185 -15.08 13.62 3.50
C LEU A 185 -15.65 12.71 4.58
N ASP A 186 -16.98 12.63 4.67
CA ASP A 186 -17.65 11.89 5.74
C ASP A 186 -17.36 10.38 5.69
N GLY A 187 -16.84 9.87 6.81
CA GLY A 187 -16.43 8.47 6.94
C GLY A 187 -15.13 8.11 6.22
N TRP A 188 -14.34 9.10 5.79
CA TRP A 188 -13.00 8.91 5.23
C TRP A 188 -11.93 9.32 6.22
N LEU A 189 -10.82 8.59 6.22
CA LEU A 189 -9.67 8.87 7.07
C LEU A 189 -8.54 9.42 6.22
N ARG A 190 -7.97 10.55 6.63
CA ARG A 190 -6.79 11.09 5.95
C ARG A 190 -5.62 10.14 6.12
N VAL A 191 -5.01 9.77 4.99
CA VAL A 191 -3.84 8.90 4.97
C VAL A 191 -2.69 9.56 4.22
N THR A 192 -1.49 9.07 4.47
CA THR A 192 -0.27 9.47 3.78
C THR A 192 0.27 8.22 3.09
N PRO A 193 0.49 8.25 1.76
CA PRO A 193 1.27 7.22 1.08
C PRO A 193 2.62 7.03 1.76
N ASP A 194 3.00 5.78 2.02
CA ASP A 194 4.30 5.47 2.59
C ASP A 194 5.38 5.50 1.51
N ASN A 195 6.02 6.65 1.31
CA ASN A 195 7.12 6.80 0.34
C ASN A 195 8.46 6.23 0.82
N SER A 196 8.55 5.67 2.02
CA SER A 196 9.83 5.25 2.61
C SER A 196 9.98 3.73 2.51
N PRO A 197 10.77 3.21 1.55
CA PRO A 197 11.19 1.80 1.57
C PRO A 197 11.94 1.49 2.87
N LEU A 198 11.40 0.55 3.65
CA LEU A 198 11.90 -0.03 4.90
C LEU A 198 12.34 0.87 6.08
N ARG A 199 11.69 0.62 7.23
CA ARG A 199 12.19 0.85 8.60
C ARG A 199 12.32 -0.48 9.37
N HIS A 200 12.79 -1.56 8.74
CA HIS A 200 12.90 -2.86 9.40
C HIS A 200 14.37 -3.07 9.75
N VAL A 201 14.60 -3.43 11.01
CA VAL A 201 15.90 -3.46 11.70
C VAL A 201 16.39 -2.09 12.17
N VAL A 202 15.77 -1.58 13.24
CA VAL A 202 16.55 -0.85 14.25
C VAL A 202 16.87 -1.88 15.33
N ALA A 203 18.00 -2.59 15.17
CA ALA A 203 18.57 -3.30 16.30
C ALA A 203 18.93 -2.24 17.34
N VAL A 204 18.28 -2.29 18.51
CA VAL A 204 18.62 -1.36 19.58
C VAL A 204 19.78 -1.97 20.35
N GLU A 205 21.00 -1.77 19.84
CA GLU A 205 22.20 -2.15 20.57
C GLU A 205 22.29 -1.28 21.84
N ARG A 206 22.27 -1.94 23.00
CA ARG A 206 22.68 -1.27 24.24
C ARG A 206 24.20 -1.20 24.24
N ILE A 207 24.74 0.00 24.07
CA ILE A 207 26.12 0.28 24.48
C ILE A 207 26.12 0.21 26.01
N SER A 208 26.59 -0.92 26.55
CA SER A 208 26.85 -1.12 27.98
C SER A 208 28.25 -0.65 28.35
#